data_AF-A0A7X4FK36-F1
#
_entry.id   AF-A0A7X4FK36-F1
#
_cell.length_a   1.000
_cell.length_b   1.000
_cell.length_c   1.000
_cell.angle_alpha   90.00
_cell.angle_beta   90.00
_cell.angle_gamma   90.00
#
_symmetry.space_group_name_H-M   'P 1'
#
loop_
_entity.id
_entity.type
_entity.pdbx_description
1 polymer ?
#
loop_
_entity_poly.entity_id
_entity_poly.type
_entity_poly.pdbx_seq_one_letter_code
_entity_poly.pdbx_strand_id
1 'polypeptide(L)'
;MSAKGKKNAYNEEYKAIIDDNTFPRHLWCFLANGKTYSGPNWKNSGLGEFELAHVFTHKESEIDFEKQFFKCVREALYPYGDFSCACNVVLLPKGTVRPTDNSITIKAAFYKRYVELYGEASLNGRCKFNESLVPDWYGELLWNKPVLPEEWESNVEDVIAFGREWEGAFATVDYEVMRE
;
A
#
# COMPACT_ATOMS: atom_id res chain seq x y z
N MET A 1 4.50 25.76 -12.25
CA MET A 1 4.13 25.31 -13.61
C MET A 1 3.56 23.91 -13.50
N SER A 2 2.39 23.68 -14.09
CA SER A 2 1.62 22.42 -13.98
C SER A 2 2.34 21.30 -14.73
N ALA A 3 3.10 20.48 -14.00
CA ALA A 3 3.58 19.21 -14.53
C ALA A 3 2.40 18.22 -14.50
N LYS A 4 1.69 18.11 -15.63
CA LYS A 4 0.92 16.89 -15.92
C LYS A 4 1.92 15.74 -16.00
N GLY A 5 2.13 15.04 -14.89
CA GLY A 5 2.98 13.86 -14.83
C GLY A 5 2.53 12.84 -15.88
N LYS A 6 3.44 12.42 -16.75
CA LYS A 6 3.21 11.27 -17.62
C LYS A 6 3.08 10.04 -16.70
N LYS A 7 1.99 9.27 -16.85
CA LYS A 7 1.85 7.97 -16.17
C LYS A 7 3.14 7.17 -16.34
N ASN A 8 3.59 6.54 -15.27
CA ASN A 8 4.78 5.70 -15.22
C ASN A 8 6.14 6.41 -15.42
N ALA A 9 6.23 7.73 -15.24
CA ALA A 9 7.52 8.41 -15.23
C ALA A 9 8.24 8.23 -13.87
N TYR A 10 9.52 7.85 -13.93
CA TYR A 10 10.38 7.82 -12.75
C TYR A 10 10.57 9.24 -12.21
N ASN A 11 10.41 9.40 -10.90
CA ASN A 11 10.65 10.64 -10.19
C ASN A 11 11.99 10.54 -9.45
N GLU A 12 12.95 11.39 -9.82
CA GLU A 12 14.30 11.42 -9.26
C GLU A 12 14.35 11.83 -7.79
N GLU A 13 13.46 12.75 -7.37
CA GLU A 13 13.39 13.25 -6.00
C GLU A 13 12.89 12.15 -5.04
N TYR A 14 11.83 11.47 -5.44
CA TYR A 14 11.23 10.38 -4.66
C TYR A 14 11.86 9.01 -4.91
N LYS A 15 12.78 8.93 -5.87
CA LYS A 15 13.41 7.68 -6.36
C LYS A 15 12.41 6.56 -6.65
N ALA A 16 11.26 6.91 -7.21
CA ALA A 16 10.14 6.00 -7.41
C ALA A 16 9.25 6.43 -8.58
N ILE A 17 8.43 5.49 -9.07
CA ILE A 17 7.34 5.80 -10.01
C ILE A 17 6.06 6.03 -9.20
N ILE A 18 5.62 7.28 -9.11
CA ILE A 18 4.62 7.72 -8.12
C ILE A 18 3.18 7.29 -8.46
N ASP A 19 2.83 7.22 -9.75
CA ASP A 19 1.50 6.80 -10.21
C ASP A 19 1.57 5.41 -10.87
N ASP A 20 2.28 4.48 -10.22
CA ASP A 20 2.41 3.10 -10.68
C ASP A 20 1.77 2.10 -9.73
N ASN A 21 0.61 1.61 -10.14
CA ASN A 21 -0.07 0.51 -9.47
C ASN A 21 0.35 -0.86 -10.01
N THR A 22 1.27 -0.93 -10.95
CA THR A 22 1.64 -2.18 -11.65
C THR A 22 2.23 -3.19 -10.68
N PHE A 23 3.16 -2.78 -9.82
CA PHE A 23 3.80 -3.70 -8.88
C PHE A 23 2.81 -4.30 -7.86
N PRO A 24 1.98 -3.51 -7.15
CA PRO A 24 0.93 -4.09 -6.31
C PRO A 24 -0.05 -4.98 -7.09
N ARG A 25 -0.36 -4.66 -8.36
CA ARG A 25 -1.20 -5.53 -9.20
C ARG A 25 -0.56 -6.88 -9.46
N HIS A 26 0.76 -6.92 -9.70
CA HIS A 26 1.48 -8.19 -9.88
C HIS A 26 1.36 -9.06 -8.64
N LEU A 27 1.58 -8.50 -7.45
CA LEU A 27 1.45 -9.23 -6.18
C LEU A 27 0.03 -9.75 -5.97
N TRP A 28 -0.99 -8.89 -6.13
CA TRP A 28 -2.38 -9.30 -5.92
C TRP A 28 -2.87 -10.32 -6.95
N CYS A 29 -2.49 -10.18 -8.23
CA CYS A 29 -2.79 -11.22 -9.22
C CYS A 29 -2.15 -12.55 -8.85
N PHE A 30 -0.86 -12.53 -8.46
CA PHE A 30 -0.13 -13.75 -8.14
C PHE A 30 -0.74 -14.45 -6.92
N LEU A 31 -1.07 -13.71 -5.85
CA LEU A 31 -1.74 -14.28 -4.69
C LEU A 31 -3.13 -14.85 -5.01
N ALA A 32 -3.87 -14.23 -5.93
CA ALA A 32 -5.22 -14.65 -6.27
C ALA A 32 -5.29 -15.84 -7.23
N ASN A 33 -4.34 -16.01 -8.16
CA ASN A 33 -4.41 -17.07 -9.17
C ASN A 33 -3.06 -17.60 -9.67
N GLY A 34 -1.95 -17.33 -8.97
CA GLY A 34 -0.61 -17.80 -9.31
C GLY A 34 -0.01 -17.16 -10.57
N LYS A 35 -0.60 -16.08 -11.11
CA LYS A 35 -0.14 -15.46 -12.36
C LYS A 35 0.24 -14.00 -12.17
N THR A 36 1.20 -13.54 -12.96
CA THR A 36 1.55 -12.12 -13.03
C THR A 36 0.41 -11.27 -13.58
N TYR A 37 0.39 -9.99 -13.21
CA TYR A 37 -0.60 -9.06 -13.72
C TYR A 37 -0.56 -8.94 -15.24
N SER A 38 -1.74 -9.07 -15.83
CA SER A 38 -2.11 -8.62 -17.16
C SER A 38 -3.58 -8.21 -17.12
N GLY A 39 -4.05 -7.41 -18.07
CA GLY A 39 -5.47 -7.05 -18.15
C GLY A 39 -6.42 -8.26 -18.08
N PRO A 40 -6.16 -9.34 -18.85
CA PRO A 40 -6.89 -10.60 -18.73
C PRO A 40 -6.74 -11.28 -17.36
N ASN A 41 -5.53 -11.41 -16.81
CA ASN A 41 -5.32 -12.09 -15.53
C ASN A 41 -5.99 -11.36 -14.36
N TRP A 42 -6.02 -10.02 -14.39
CA TRP A 42 -6.72 -9.19 -13.40
C TRP A 42 -8.24 -9.40 -13.44
N LYS A 43 -8.82 -9.55 -14.63
CA LYS A 43 -10.24 -9.87 -14.77
C LYS A 43 -10.53 -11.30 -14.32
N ASN A 44 -9.71 -12.25 -14.75
CA ASN A 44 -9.92 -13.68 -14.48
C ASN A 44 -9.69 -14.05 -13.02
N SER A 45 -8.93 -13.27 -12.25
CA SER A 45 -8.81 -13.44 -10.79
C SER A 45 -10.00 -12.90 -9.99
N GLY A 46 -11.00 -12.29 -10.65
CA GLY A 46 -12.09 -11.56 -9.98
C GLY A 46 -11.69 -10.18 -9.45
N LEU A 47 -10.41 -9.81 -9.50
CA LEU A 47 -9.93 -8.47 -9.12
C LEU A 47 -10.41 -7.37 -10.07
N GLY A 48 -10.94 -7.76 -11.24
CA GLY A 48 -11.58 -6.89 -12.23
C GLY A 48 -12.67 -5.98 -11.68
N GLU A 49 -13.32 -6.37 -10.59
CA GLU A 49 -14.37 -5.61 -9.91
C GLU A 49 -13.84 -4.51 -8.98
N PHE A 50 -12.52 -4.45 -8.78
CA PHE A 50 -11.87 -3.55 -7.84
C PHE A 50 -10.91 -2.56 -8.54
N GLU A 51 -10.74 -1.39 -7.91
CA GLU A 51 -9.66 -0.46 -8.15
C GLU A 51 -8.67 -0.47 -6.97
N LEU A 52 -7.40 -0.16 -7.24
CA LEU A 52 -6.39 -0.03 -6.20
C LEU A 52 -6.29 1.44 -5.77
N ALA A 53 -6.21 1.65 -4.47
CA ALA A 53 -5.88 2.94 -3.87
C ALA A 53 -4.76 2.74 -2.85
N HIS A 54 -3.83 3.70 -2.79
CA HIS A 54 -2.79 3.72 -1.76
C HIS A 54 -3.38 4.16 -0.42
N VAL A 55 -2.96 3.50 0.67
CA VAL A 55 -3.37 3.86 2.03
C VAL A 55 -2.62 5.13 2.47
N PHE A 56 -1.30 5.13 2.31
CA PHE A 56 -0.48 6.32 2.53
C PHE A 56 -0.52 7.25 1.32
N THR A 57 -0.55 8.56 1.59
CA THR A 57 -0.47 9.55 0.53
C THR A 57 0.95 9.65 -0.01
N HIS A 58 1.02 9.94 -1.30
CA HIS A 58 2.24 10.23 -2.02
C HIS A 58 2.23 11.60 -2.69
N LYS A 59 1.13 12.36 -2.55
CA LYS A 59 1.04 13.70 -3.14
C LYS A 59 1.50 14.69 -2.10
N GLU A 60 2.44 15.55 -2.46
CA GLU A 60 2.94 16.64 -1.59
C GLU A 60 1.81 17.44 -0.95
N SER A 61 0.79 17.78 -1.73
CA SER A 61 -0.38 18.54 -1.27
C SER A 61 -1.18 17.84 -0.16
N GLU A 62 -0.99 16.54 0.04
CA GLU A 62 -1.70 15.71 1.01
C GLU A 62 -0.79 15.27 2.18
N ILE A 63 0.52 15.53 2.12
CA ILE A 63 1.46 15.14 3.20
C ILE A 63 1.09 15.82 4.52
N ASP A 64 0.80 17.12 4.49
CA ASP A 64 0.40 17.85 5.69
C ASP A 64 -0.94 17.36 6.26
N PHE A 65 -1.82 16.84 5.39
CA PHE A 65 -3.03 16.16 5.82
C PHE A 65 -2.70 14.84 6.53
N GLU A 66 -1.77 14.06 5.98
CA GLU A 66 -1.34 12.78 6.57
C GLU A 66 -0.58 12.95 7.90
N LYS A 67 0.21 14.01 8.06
CA LYS A 67 0.92 14.32 9.32
C LYS A 67 -0.03 14.47 10.52
N GLN A 68 -1.31 14.77 10.31
CA GLN A 68 -2.30 14.90 11.39
C GLN A 68 -2.60 13.57 12.09
N PHE A 69 -2.39 12.43 11.41
CA PHE A 69 -2.74 11.11 11.92
C PHE A 69 -1.63 10.46 12.75
N PHE A 70 -0.41 11.01 12.75
CA PHE A 70 0.77 10.41 13.37
C PHE A 70 1.51 11.44 14.22
N LYS A 71 1.98 11.05 15.41
CA LYS A 71 2.78 11.98 16.25
C LYS A 71 4.21 12.15 15.75
N CYS A 72 4.67 11.24 14.89
CA CYS A 72 5.98 11.31 14.27
C CYS A 72 5.91 10.85 12.82
N VAL A 73 6.51 11.66 11.94
CA VAL A 73 6.71 11.36 10.51
C VAL A 73 8.16 11.75 10.21
N ARG A 74 8.98 10.81 9.72
CA ARG A 74 10.34 11.12 9.29
C ARG A 74 10.28 12.07 8.09
N GLU A 75 10.93 13.23 8.18
CA GLU A 75 10.94 14.25 7.12
C GLU A 75 11.67 13.77 5.86
N ALA A 76 12.73 12.97 6.00
CA ALA A 76 13.54 12.44 4.90
C ALA A 76 13.08 11.04 4.45
N LEU A 77 11.77 10.82 4.34
CA LEU A 77 11.24 9.53 3.92
C LEU A 77 11.32 9.36 2.41
N TYR A 78 12.01 8.32 1.95
CA TYR A 78 11.88 7.89 0.57
C TYR A 78 10.64 6.99 0.42
N PRO A 79 9.65 7.35 -0.43
CA PRO A 79 8.39 6.64 -0.51
C PRO A 79 8.45 5.34 -1.33
N TYR A 80 9.62 4.86 -1.77
CA TYR A 80 9.70 3.66 -2.61
C TYR A 80 9.05 2.42 -1.97
N GLY A 81 9.11 2.31 -0.64
CA GLY A 81 8.41 1.25 0.10
C GLY A 81 6.89 1.37 0.05
N ASP A 82 6.37 2.60 -0.01
CA ASP A 82 4.94 2.88 -0.08
C ASP A 82 4.34 2.45 -1.43
N PHE A 83 5.11 2.47 -2.52
CA PHE A 83 4.62 2.07 -3.85
C PHE A 83 4.83 0.60 -4.19
N SER A 84 5.80 -0.04 -3.54
CA SER A 84 6.12 -1.46 -3.76
C SER A 84 5.47 -2.40 -2.74
N CYS A 85 4.93 -1.91 -1.61
CA CYS A 85 4.26 -2.79 -0.66
C CYS A 85 2.80 -3.08 -1.04
N ALA A 86 2.45 -4.36 -1.22
CA ALA A 86 1.05 -4.79 -1.31
C ALA A 86 0.24 -4.42 -0.05
N CYS A 87 0.90 -4.31 1.11
CA CYS A 87 0.27 -3.85 2.34
C CYS A 87 -0.28 -2.42 2.23
N ASN A 88 0.40 -1.54 1.48
CA ASN A 88 0.03 -0.12 1.36
C ASN A 88 -1.05 0.14 0.28
N VAL A 89 -1.69 -0.90 -0.25
CA VAL A 89 -2.80 -0.73 -1.18
C VAL A 89 -4.06 -1.41 -0.65
N VAL A 90 -5.20 -0.81 -0.95
CA VAL A 90 -6.53 -1.37 -0.70
C VAL A 90 -7.25 -1.59 -2.02
N LEU A 91 -8.01 -2.67 -2.08
CA LEU A 91 -8.92 -2.96 -3.18
C LEU A 91 -10.30 -2.36 -2.86
N LEU A 92 -10.71 -1.38 -3.65
CA LEU A 92 -12.00 -0.70 -3.52
C LEU A 92 -12.93 -1.18 -4.63
N PRO A 93 -14.18 -1.57 -4.34
CA PRO A 93 -15.15 -1.90 -5.39
C PRO A 93 -15.33 -0.73 -6.36
N LYS A 94 -15.26 -1.01 -7.66
CA LYS A 94 -15.48 0.00 -8.69
C LYS A 94 -16.87 0.61 -8.58
N GLY A 95 -16.98 1.91 -8.91
CA GLY A 95 -18.25 2.63 -8.87
C GLY A 95 -18.69 3.07 -7.48
N THR A 96 -17.85 2.87 -6.45
CA THR A 96 -18.05 3.44 -5.12
C THR A 96 -17.31 4.77 -4.97
N VAL A 97 -17.78 5.65 -4.07
CA VAL A 97 -17.02 6.84 -3.68
C VAL A 97 -15.74 6.37 -3.00
N ARG A 98 -14.60 6.94 -3.40
CA ARG A 98 -13.31 6.59 -2.79
C ARG A 98 -13.27 7.08 -1.35
N PRO A 99 -13.19 6.17 -0.36
CA PRO A 99 -13.19 6.55 1.05
C PRO A 99 -11.92 7.32 1.45
N THR A 100 -10.87 7.29 0.62
CA THR A 100 -9.54 7.84 0.90
C THR A 100 -9.39 9.34 0.59
N ASP A 101 -10.37 9.97 -0.05
CA ASP A 101 -10.25 11.36 -0.48
C ASP A 101 -10.75 12.32 0.63
N ASN A 102 -9.78 12.99 1.28
CA ASN A 102 -9.95 14.17 2.16
C ASN A 102 -10.93 14.07 3.36
N SER A 103 -11.32 12.86 3.79
CA SER A 103 -12.10 12.67 5.02
C SER A 103 -11.23 12.19 6.18
N ILE A 104 -11.09 13.03 7.22
CA ILE A 104 -10.31 12.68 8.42
C ILE A 104 -10.86 11.41 9.06
N THR A 105 -12.18 11.37 9.26
CA THR A 105 -12.86 10.28 9.96
C THR A 105 -12.66 8.94 9.28
N ILE A 106 -12.85 8.89 7.96
CA ILE A 106 -12.71 7.65 7.20
C ILE A 106 -11.25 7.24 7.15
N LYS A 107 -10.32 8.17 6.89
CA LYS A 107 -8.90 7.86 6.83
C LYS A 107 -8.34 7.39 8.18
N ALA A 108 -8.80 7.96 9.29
CA ALA A 108 -8.46 7.47 10.63
C ALA A 108 -8.95 6.04 10.87
N ALA A 109 -10.17 5.69 10.43
CA ALA A 109 -10.66 4.31 10.51
C ALA A 109 -9.79 3.35 9.67
N PHE A 110 -9.37 3.75 8.47
CA PHE A 110 -8.45 2.94 7.65
C PHE A 110 -7.07 2.76 8.29
N TYR A 111 -6.47 3.82 8.84
CA TYR A 111 -5.18 3.70 9.54
C TYR A 111 -5.29 2.86 10.81
N LYS A 112 -6.37 3.01 11.58
CA LYS A 112 -6.61 2.16 12.74
C LYS A 112 -6.63 0.68 12.33
N ARG A 113 -7.37 0.36 11.27
CA ARG A 113 -7.44 -1.01 10.76
C ARG A 113 -6.08 -1.51 10.27
N TYR A 114 -5.32 -0.66 9.59
CA TYR A 114 -3.98 -0.97 9.11
C TYR A 114 -3.04 -1.32 10.27
N VAL A 115 -3.02 -0.50 11.32
CA VAL A 115 -2.20 -0.72 12.53
C VAL A 115 -2.64 -1.99 13.26
N GLU A 116 -3.93 -2.30 13.34
CA GLU A 116 -4.42 -3.56 13.93
C GLU A 116 -3.99 -4.80 13.14
N LEU A 117 -3.88 -4.70 11.82
CA LEU A 117 -3.49 -5.83 10.95
C LEU A 117 -1.99 -6.05 10.91
N TYR A 118 -1.21 -4.97 10.82
CA TYR A 118 0.21 -5.03 10.47
C TYR A 118 1.14 -4.45 11.55
N GLY A 119 0.59 -3.83 12.59
CA GLY A 119 1.34 -3.09 13.59
C GLY A 119 1.86 -1.74 13.07
N GLU A 120 2.61 -1.03 13.92
CA GLU A 120 3.21 0.26 13.53
C GLU A 120 4.51 0.10 12.72
N ALA A 121 5.14 -1.07 12.73
CA ALA A 121 6.41 -1.31 12.04
C ALA A 121 6.29 -1.18 10.50
N SER A 122 5.10 -1.38 9.96
CA SER A 122 4.79 -1.26 8.52
C SER A 122 4.44 0.16 8.09
N LEU A 123 4.41 1.14 9.00
CA LEU A 123 4.01 2.53 8.71
C LEU A 123 5.07 3.35 7.94
N ASN A 124 6.16 2.71 7.49
CA ASN A 124 7.24 3.29 6.71
C ASN A 124 7.66 4.69 7.22
N GLY A 125 8.29 4.72 8.39
CA GLY A 125 8.79 5.95 9.04
C GLY A 125 7.73 6.93 9.57
N ARG A 126 6.46 6.55 9.55
CA ARG A 126 5.41 7.15 10.40
C ARG A 126 5.30 6.33 11.69
N CYS A 127 4.94 6.96 12.81
CA CYS A 127 4.80 6.27 14.08
C CYS A 127 3.82 6.97 15.02
N LYS A 128 3.38 6.22 16.06
CA LYS A 128 2.46 6.69 17.10
C LYS A 128 1.18 7.22 16.48
N PHE A 129 0.41 6.30 15.88
CA PHE A 129 -0.90 6.62 15.31
C PHE A 129 -1.79 7.32 16.35
N ASN A 130 -2.49 8.37 15.93
CA ASN A 130 -3.33 9.16 16.81
C ASN A 130 -4.72 8.54 16.96
N GLU A 131 -4.85 7.64 17.93
CA GLU A 131 -6.09 6.97 18.32
C GLU A 131 -7.25 7.94 18.62
N SER A 132 -6.97 9.20 18.99
CA SER A 132 -8.03 10.17 19.28
C SER A 132 -8.82 10.62 18.04
N LEU A 133 -8.35 10.30 16.84
CA LEU A 133 -9.02 10.61 15.57
C LEU A 133 -9.95 9.47 15.11
N VAL A 134 -9.90 8.31 15.79
CA VAL A 134 -10.71 7.15 15.46
C VAL A 134 -12.17 7.47 15.81
N PRO A 135 -13.13 7.32 14.87
CA PRO A 135 -14.53 7.55 15.18
C PRO A 135 -15.07 6.56 16.20
N ASP A 136 -16.01 7.00 17.04
CA ASP A 136 -16.65 6.15 18.05
C ASP A 136 -17.32 4.91 17.45
N TRP A 137 -17.86 5.03 16.23
CA TRP A 137 -18.49 3.93 15.51
C TRP A 137 -17.48 2.94 14.91
N TYR A 138 -16.16 3.14 15.02
CA TYR A 138 -15.15 2.22 14.48
C TYR A 138 -15.36 0.78 14.97
N GLY A 139 -15.68 0.63 16.26
CA GLY A 139 -15.96 -0.69 16.85
C GLY A 139 -17.23 -1.37 16.32
N GLU A 140 -18.11 -0.62 15.67
CA GLU A 140 -19.33 -1.13 15.02
C GLU A 140 -19.06 -1.63 13.59
N LEU A 141 -17.88 -1.32 13.02
CA LEU A 141 -17.51 -1.82 11.70
C LEU A 141 -17.34 -3.34 11.72
N LEU A 142 -18.09 -4.00 10.83
CA LEU A 142 -17.90 -5.41 10.55
C LEU A 142 -16.83 -5.57 9.48
N TRP A 143 -15.63 -5.95 9.90
CA TRP A 143 -14.56 -6.36 8.99
C TRP A 143 -14.82 -7.78 8.53
N ASN A 144 -15.03 -7.94 7.22
CA ASN A 144 -15.15 -9.26 6.62
C ASN A 144 -13.88 -10.07 6.92
N LYS A 145 -14.06 -11.33 7.37
CA LYS A 145 -12.96 -12.30 7.34
C LYS A 145 -12.71 -12.66 5.88
N PRO A 146 -11.53 -12.40 5.33
CA PRO A 146 -11.25 -12.73 3.94
C PRO A 146 -11.36 -14.24 3.75
N VAL A 147 -12.02 -14.66 2.67
CA VAL A 147 -11.93 -16.03 2.18
C VAL A 147 -10.62 -16.12 1.40
N LEU A 148 -9.65 -16.85 1.95
CA LEU A 148 -8.35 -17.01 1.32
C LEU A 148 -8.43 -18.10 0.24
N PRO A 149 -7.81 -17.93 -0.95
CA PRO A 149 -7.72 -18.97 -1.98
C PRO A 149 -7.10 -20.25 -1.42
N GLU A 150 -7.49 -21.44 -1.89
CA GLU A 150 -6.97 -22.72 -1.33
C GLU A 150 -5.43 -22.80 -1.29
N GLU A 151 -4.75 -22.20 -2.26
CA GLU A 151 -3.28 -22.25 -2.41
C GLU A 151 -2.56 -21.00 -1.86
N TRP A 152 -3.23 -20.15 -1.09
CA TRP A 152 -2.68 -18.85 -0.68
C TRP A 152 -1.37 -18.95 0.11
N GLU A 153 -1.21 -19.98 0.96
CA GLU A 153 0.01 -20.19 1.76
C GLU A 153 1.20 -20.52 0.86
N SER A 154 1.02 -21.46 -0.09
CA SER A 154 2.04 -21.80 -1.08
C SER A 154 2.40 -20.58 -1.94
N ASN A 155 1.41 -19.79 -2.36
CA ASN A 155 1.67 -18.57 -3.13
C ASN A 155 2.47 -17.54 -2.32
N VAL A 156 2.25 -17.44 -1.01
CA VAL A 156 3.05 -16.56 -0.14
C VAL A 156 4.49 -17.09 -0.02
N GLU A 157 4.68 -18.39 0.13
CA GLU A 157 6.01 -19.01 0.15
C GLU A 157 6.78 -18.76 -1.15
N ASP A 158 6.11 -18.88 -2.30
CA ASP A 158 6.68 -18.61 -3.61
C ASP A 158 7.09 -17.14 -3.77
N VAL A 159 6.27 -16.20 -3.31
CA VAL A 159 6.61 -14.76 -3.30
C VAL A 159 7.84 -14.49 -2.42
N ILE A 160 7.90 -15.11 -1.23
CA ILE A 160 9.06 -14.97 -0.33
C ILE A 160 10.32 -15.59 -0.95
N ALA A 161 10.20 -16.76 -1.57
CA ALA A 161 11.31 -17.44 -2.23
C ALA A 161 11.86 -16.60 -3.40
N PHE A 162 10.97 -16.06 -4.23
CA PHE A 162 11.33 -15.13 -5.31
C PHE A 162 12.01 -13.87 -4.75
N GLY A 163 11.49 -13.28 -3.67
CA GLY A 163 12.10 -12.14 -3.00
C GLY A 163 13.52 -12.42 -2.52
N ARG A 164 13.77 -13.58 -1.92
CA ARG A 164 15.11 -14.00 -1.45
C ARG A 164 16.10 -14.22 -2.59
N GLU A 165 15.65 -14.80 -3.70
CA GLU A 165 16.48 -14.95 -4.91
C GLU A 165 16.89 -13.58 -5.47
N TRP A 166 15.99 -12.60 -5.40
CA TRP A 166 16.24 -11.22 -5.83
C TRP A 166 17.07 -10.40 -4.85
N GLU A 167 16.93 -10.60 -3.53
CA GLU A 167 17.85 -10.03 -2.53
C GLU A 167 19.29 -10.50 -2.79
N GLY A 168 19.49 -11.74 -3.22
CA GLY A 168 20.79 -12.24 -3.67
C GLY A 168 21.32 -11.55 -4.95
N ALA A 169 20.43 -11.05 -5.81
CA ALA A 169 20.78 -10.33 -7.03
C ALA A 169 20.98 -8.81 -6.83
N PHE A 170 20.37 -8.23 -5.78
CA PHE A 170 20.47 -6.80 -5.41
C PHE A 170 21.26 -6.53 -4.13
N ALA A 171 21.95 -7.53 -3.56
CA ALA A 171 22.90 -7.37 -2.44
C ALA A 171 24.08 -6.42 -2.74
N THR A 172 24.09 -5.71 -3.87
CA THR A 172 24.94 -4.55 -4.17
C THR A 172 24.26 -3.19 -3.92
N VAL A 173 23.01 -3.15 -3.46
CA VAL A 173 22.35 -1.93 -3.00
C VAL A 173 22.14 -2.05 -1.50
N ASP A 174 23.02 -1.36 -0.76
CA ASP A 174 23.15 -1.38 0.69
C ASP A 174 21.81 -1.20 1.43
N TYR A 175 21.28 -2.30 1.97
CA TYR A 175 20.19 -2.29 2.94
C TYR A 175 20.65 -1.86 4.35
N GLU A 176 21.97 -1.71 4.58
CA GLU A 176 22.51 -1.24 5.88
C GLU A 176 22.17 0.24 6.17
N VAL A 177 21.84 1.05 5.15
CA VAL A 177 21.45 2.46 5.34
C VAL A 177 20.04 2.64 5.92
N MET A 178 19.27 1.56 6.07
CA MET A 178 17.86 1.59 6.54
C MET A 178 17.68 1.24 8.03
N ARG A 179 18.78 1.00 8.77
CA ARG A 179 18.74 0.67 10.21
C ARG A 179 19.24 1.77 11.16
N GLU A 180 19.42 3.00 10.68
CA GLU A 180 19.67 4.19 11.52
C GLU A 180 18.56 5.25 11.36
#